data_AF-A0A557ZNW5-F1
#
_entry.id   AF-A0A557ZNW5-F1
#
_cell.length_a   1.000
_cell.length_b   1.000
_cell.length_c   1.000
_cell.angle_alpha   90.00
_cell.angle_beta   90.00
_cell.angle_gamma   90.00
#
_symmetry.space_group_name_H-M   'P 1'
#
loop_
_entity.id
_entity.type
_entity.pdbx_description
1 polymer ?
#
loop_
_entity_poly.entity_id
_entity_poly.type
_entity_poly.pdbx_seq_one_letter_code
_entity_poly.pdbx_strand_id
1 'polypeptide(L)'
;PGATGPAGPTGPPGATGPSGPTGPTGPTGPQGPIGPSGPSGPPGPSSGIDTATQGSTEYIGYVNGTPHVYVYDSSPGVATWFDLGPIPAGNAVDVGLSVNPTGNTLSVTVLSSNGNVYEDRCTTNPAPIHACTGWVPNTPNTTSPSTPA
;
A
#
# COMPACT_ATOMS: atom_id res chain seq x y z
N PRO A 1 -83.27 -71.95 -46.64
CA PRO A 1 -81.91 -71.36 -46.54
C PRO A 1 -81.98 -69.85 -46.79
N GLY A 2 -81.71 -69.03 -45.77
CA GLY A 2 -81.72 -67.56 -45.88
C GLY A 2 -80.35 -67.02 -46.27
N ALA A 3 -80.28 -66.15 -47.27
CA ALA A 3 -79.05 -65.51 -47.72
C ALA A 3 -78.48 -64.61 -46.62
N THR A 4 -77.18 -64.77 -46.31
CA THR A 4 -76.45 -63.91 -45.38
C THR A 4 -76.52 -62.45 -45.85
N GLY A 5 -76.94 -61.56 -44.95
CA GLY A 5 -77.09 -60.14 -45.26
C GLY A 5 -75.77 -59.46 -45.65
N PRO A 6 -75.84 -58.34 -46.40
CA PRO A 6 -74.66 -57.61 -46.85
C PRO A 6 -73.83 -57.11 -45.65
N ALA A 7 -72.51 -57.08 -45.82
CA ALA A 7 -71.61 -56.54 -44.81
C ALA A 7 -71.94 -55.07 -44.54
N GLY A 8 -71.95 -54.68 -43.25
CA GLY A 8 -72.23 -53.32 -42.84
C GLY A 8 -71.18 -52.31 -43.34
N PRO A 9 -71.52 -51.02 -43.41
CA PRO A 9 -70.59 -49.98 -43.87
C PRO A 9 -69.37 -49.87 -42.96
N THR A 10 -68.21 -49.59 -43.55
CA THR A 10 -66.98 -49.30 -42.80
C THR A 10 -67.18 -48.07 -41.93
N GLY A 11 -66.77 -48.15 -40.66
CA GLY A 11 -66.87 -47.04 -39.71
C GLY A 11 -66.06 -45.80 -40.12
N PRO A 12 -66.38 -44.61 -39.58
CA PRO A 12 -65.65 -43.38 -39.88
C PRO A 12 -64.19 -43.46 -39.41
N PRO A 13 -63.26 -42.72 -40.05
CA PRO A 13 -61.89 -42.59 -39.57
C PRO A 13 -61.83 -42.09 -38.13
N GLY A 14 -60.91 -42.64 -37.33
CA GLY A 14 -60.68 -42.19 -35.96
C GLY A 14 -60.21 -40.74 -35.90
N ALA A 15 -60.52 -40.04 -34.81
CA ALA A 15 -60.07 -38.67 -34.58
C ALA A 15 -58.53 -38.60 -34.52
N THR A 16 -57.96 -37.53 -35.09
CA THR A 16 -56.53 -37.24 -34.96
C THR A 16 -56.16 -37.07 -33.48
N GLY A 17 -55.09 -37.73 -33.04
CA GLY A 17 -54.63 -37.64 -31.66
C GLY A 17 -54.20 -36.22 -31.26
N PRO A 18 -54.19 -35.90 -29.96
CA PRO A 18 -53.77 -34.60 -29.46
C PRO A 18 -52.29 -34.32 -29.77
N SER A 19 -51.93 -33.05 -29.94
CA SER A 19 -50.53 -32.63 -30.04
C SER A 19 -49.74 -33.06 -28.80
N GLY A 20 -48.49 -33.50 -29.01
CA GLY A 20 -47.60 -33.88 -27.92
C GLY A 20 -47.21 -32.69 -27.03
N PRO A 21 -46.75 -32.95 -25.79
CA PRO A 21 -46.33 -31.90 -24.87
C PRO A 21 -45.08 -31.16 -25.39
N THR A 22 -44.99 -29.87 -25.07
CA THR A 22 -43.77 -29.07 -25.31
C THR A 22 -42.59 -29.66 -24.53
N GLY A 23 -41.43 -29.77 -25.17
CA GLY A 23 -40.21 -30.29 -24.53
C GLY A 23 -39.72 -29.42 -23.36
N PRO A 24 -38.91 -29.99 -22.45
CA PRO A 24 -38.38 -29.26 -21.30
C PRO A 24 -37.41 -28.14 -21.72
N THR A 25 -37.35 -27.07 -20.93
CA THR A 25 -36.34 -26.02 -21.07
C THR A 25 -34.94 -26.60 -20.84
N GLY A 26 -33.98 -26.21 -21.68
CA GLY A 26 -32.59 -26.66 -21.58
C GLY A 26 -31.89 -26.19 -20.29
N PRO A 27 -30.80 -26.86 -19.88
CA PRO A 27 -30.07 -26.49 -18.68
C PRO A 27 -29.41 -25.12 -18.80
N THR A 28 -29.28 -24.41 -17.67
CA THR A 28 -28.49 -23.17 -17.58
C THR A 28 -27.03 -23.46 -17.90
N GLY A 29 -26.38 -22.59 -18.68
CA GLY A 29 -24.97 -22.71 -19.02
C GLY A 29 -24.04 -22.60 -17.81
N PRO A 30 -22.79 -23.09 -17.92
CA PRO A 30 -21.81 -23.02 -16.82
C PRO A 30 -21.45 -21.57 -16.48
N GLN A 31 -21.06 -21.33 -15.24
CA GLN A 31 -20.49 -20.04 -14.82
C GLN A 31 -19.18 -19.77 -15.58
N GLY A 32 -18.99 -18.54 -16.02
CA GLY A 32 -17.76 -18.11 -16.70
C GLY A 32 -16.53 -18.20 -15.79
N PRO A 33 -15.32 -18.26 -16.38
CA PRO A 33 -14.08 -18.33 -15.62
C PRO A 33 -13.84 -17.07 -14.77
N ILE A 34 -13.08 -17.23 -13.68
CA ILE A 34 -12.58 -16.10 -12.89
C ILE A 34 -11.63 -15.28 -13.76
N GLY A 35 -11.76 -13.95 -13.73
CA GLY A 35 -10.87 -13.03 -14.46
C GLY A 35 -9.41 -13.13 -13.98
N PRO A 36 -8.44 -12.74 -14.81
CA PRO A 36 -7.03 -12.77 -14.42
C PRO A 36 -6.78 -11.82 -13.23
N SER A 37 -5.78 -12.16 -12.41
CA SER A 37 -5.26 -11.23 -11.40
C SER A 37 -4.82 -9.92 -12.08
N GLY A 38 -5.06 -8.79 -11.41
CA GLY A 38 -4.57 -7.50 -11.88
C GLY A 38 -3.03 -7.45 -11.95
N PRO A 39 -2.45 -6.56 -12.76
CA PRO A 39 -1.00 -6.38 -12.79
C PRO A 39 -0.51 -5.96 -11.39
N SER A 40 0.71 -6.38 -11.05
CA SER A 40 1.41 -5.79 -9.91
C SER A 40 1.45 -4.27 -10.07
N GLY A 41 1.25 -3.53 -8.99
CA GLY A 41 1.42 -2.08 -9.00
C GLY A 41 2.85 -1.69 -9.42
N PRO A 42 3.06 -0.45 -9.89
CA PRO A 42 4.41 0.03 -10.13
C PRO A 42 5.26 -0.13 -8.86
N PRO A 43 6.58 -0.37 -8.97
CA PRO A 43 7.47 -0.22 -7.84
C PRO A 43 7.18 1.11 -7.13
N GLY A 44 7.12 1.10 -5.80
CA GLY A 44 7.05 2.34 -5.03
C GLY A 44 8.21 3.27 -5.41
N PRO A 45 8.13 4.58 -5.09
CA PRO A 45 9.26 5.47 -5.28
C PRO A 45 10.50 4.79 -4.67
N SER A 46 11.55 4.65 -5.47
CA SER A 46 12.86 4.30 -4.95
C SER A 46 13.13 5.30 -3.83
N SER A 47 13.41 4.83 -2.61
CA SER A 47 13.96 5.69 -1.56
C SER A 47 15.17 6.39 -2.19
N GLY A 48 15.00 7.66 -2.53
CA GLY A 48 16.09 8.50 -2.96
C GLY A 48 16.92 8.71 -1.72
N ILE A 49 17.86 7.82 -1.48
CA ILE A 49 19.04 8.14 -0.70
C ILE A 49 19.65 9.32 -1.45
N ASP A 50 19.62 10.53 -0.87
CA ASP A 50 20.56 11.60 -1.24
C ASP A 50 21.95 11.14 -0.80
N THR A 51 22.47 10.16 -1.54
CA THR A 51 23.80 9.54 -1.50
C THR A 51 24.48 9.48 -0.12
N ALA A 52 24.48 8.32 0.54
CA ALA A 52 25.48 8.01 1.57
C ALA A 52 26.83 7.69 0.88
N THR A 53 27.57 8.72 0.48
CA THR A 53 29.02 8.65 0.24
C THR A 53 29.69 9.51 1.30
N GLN A 54 30.87 9.10 1.79
CA GLN A 54 31.66 9.89 2.74
C GLN A 54 31.78 11.34 2.26
N GLY A 55 31.05 12.27 2.90
CA GLY A 55 30.86 13.65 2.43
C GLY A 55 29.43 14.20 2.49
N SER A 56 28.41 13.36 2.70
CA SER A 56 27.03 13.81 2.94
C SER A 56 26.79 14.17 4.41
N THR A 57 25.92 15.15 4.70
CA THR A 57 25.69 15.72 6.05
C THR A 57 24.96 14.81 7.03
N GLU A 58 24.62 13.59 6.61
CA GLU A 58 23.73 12.67 7.31
C GLU A 58 24.27 11.24 7.23
N TYR A 59 24.30 10.55 8.38
CA TYR A 59 24.85 9.20 8.50
C TYR A 59 24.11 8.38 9.56
N ILE A 60 23.77 7.12 9.24
CA ILE A 60 23.30 6.14 10.24
C ILE A 60 24.48 5.29 10.66
N GLY A 61 24.82 5.34 11.94
CA GLY A 61 25.87 4.52 12.56
C GLY A 61 25.30 3.53 13.57
N TYR A 62 26.15 2.64 14.08
CA TYR A 62 25.77 1.67 15.09
C TYR A 62 26.69 1.77 16.31
N VAL A 63 26.09 1.90 17.50
CA VAL A 63 26.80 1.87 18.78
C VAL A 63 26.34 0.61 19.53
N ASN A 64 27.26 -0.33 19.74
CA ASN A 64 26.97 -1.62 20.38
C ASN A 64 25.77 -2.38 19.75
N GLY A 65 25.58 -2.23 18.43
CA GLY A 65 24.49 -2.87 17.68
C GLY A 65 23.17 -2.09 17.67
N THR A 66 23.08 -0.96 18.38
CA THR A 66 21.92 -0.06 18.33
C THR A 66 22.12 1.00 17.25
N PRO A 67 21.14 1.26 16.37
CA PRO A 67 21.27 2.28 15.34
C PRO A 67 21.13 3.69 15.91
N HIS A 68 22.03 4.57 15.51
CA HIS A 68 22.12 5.97 15.90
C HIS A 68 22.12 6.85 14.64
N VAL A 69 21.60 8.06 14.76
CA VAL A 69 21.66 9.06 13.68
C VAL A 69 22.74 10.09 14.01
N TYR A 70 23.60 10.33 13.05
CA TYR A 70 24.66 11.32 13.13
C TYR A 70 24.41 12.43 12.10
N VAL A 71 24.54 13.67 12.56
CA VAL A 71 24.47 14.86 11.70
C VAL A 71 25.82 15.56 11.73
N TYR A 72 26.33 15.92 10.57
CA TYR A 72 27.56 16.69 10.48
C TYR A 72 27.26 18.19 10.54
N ASP A 73 27.83 18.88 11.53
CA ASP A 73 27.78 20.34 11.60
C ASP A 73 28.99 20.95 10.88
N SER A 74 28.74 21.58 9.73
CA SER A 74 29.78 22.27 8.94
C SER A 74 30.02 23.73 9.38
N SER A 75 29.48 24.15 10.52
CA SER A 75 29.66 25.50 11.05
C SER A 75 31.15 25.83 11.26
N PRO A 76 31.60 27.06 10.92
CA PRO A 76 33.00 27.45 11.09
C PRO A 76 33.48 27.22 12.52
N GLY A 77 34.52 26.39 12.69
CA GLY A 77 35.11 26.07 13.98
C GLY A 77 34.50 24.86 14.71
N VAL A 78 33.46 24.22 14.17
CA VAL A 78 32.74 23.09 14.83
C VAL A 78 32.55 21.87 13.91
N ALA A 79 33.27 21.80 12.79
CA ALA A 79 33.32 20.70 11.83
C ALA A 79 33.40 19.29 12.47
N THR A 80 32.26 18.76 12.94
CA THR A 80 32.17 17.59 13.81
C THR A 80 30.84 16.87 13.62
N TRP A 81 30.85 15.57 13.91
CA TRP A 81 29.65 14.74 13.92
C TRP A 81 28.95 14.85 15.28
N PHE A 82 27.66 15.16 15.25
CA PHE A 82 26.79 15.18 16.40
C PHE A 82 25.92 13.91 16.42
N ASP A 83 25.98 13.15 17.51
CA ASP A 83 25.16 11.96 17.73
C ASP A 83 23.80 12.37 18.30
N LEU A 84 22.72 12.15 17.55
CA LEU A 84 21.34 12.40 17.99
C LEU A 84 20.80 11.30 18.91
N GLY A 85 21.60 10.27 19.17
CA GLY A 85 21.24 9.14 20.01
C GLY A 85 20.50 8.03 19.25
N PRO A 86 20.09 6.99 19.99
CA PRO A 86 19.51 5.80 19.42
C PRO A 86 18.11 6.05 18.85
N ILE A 87 17.80 5.41 17.73
CA ILE A 87 16.44 5.42 17.17
C ILE A 87 15.48 4.70 18.14
N PRO A 88 14.31 5.27 18.47
CA PRO A 88 13.45 4.73 19.53
C PRO A 88 12.96 3.29 19.32
N ALA A 89 12.74 2.88 18.07
CA ALA A 89 12.35 1.50 17.76
C ALA A 89 12.68 1.13 16.31
N GLY A 90 13.04 -0.13 16.10
CA GLY A 90 13.40 -0.66 14.78
C GLY A 90 14.71 -0.08 14.25
N ASN A 91 15.00 -0.37 12.98
CA ASN A 91 16.14 0.20 12.26
C ASN A 91 15.68 1.39 11.42
N ALA A 92 16.54 2.38 11.17
CA ALA A 92 16.24 3.41 10.17
C ALA A 92 16.16 2.78 8.77
N VAL A 93 15.07 3.06 8.08
CA VAL A 93 14.85 2.76 6.66
C VAL A 93 15.16 3.98 5.81
N ASP A 94 14.79 5.16 6.31
CA ASP A 94 14.99 6.43 5.65
C ASP A 94 15.16 7.53 6.70
N VAL A 95 15.97 8.53 6.39
CA VAL A 95 16.21 9.67 7.26
C VAL A 95 16.20 10.94 6.40
N GLY A 96 15.62 12.00 6.96
CA GLY A 96 15.45 13.27 6.27
C GLY A 96 15.76 14.45 7.18
N LEU A 97 16.44 15.44 6.62
CA LEU A 97 16.77 16.68 7.29
C LEU A 97 16.03 17.84 6.64
N SER A 98 15.49 18.74 7.46
CA SER A 98 14.93 20.00 6.99
C SER A 98 15.33 21.12 7.94
N VAL A 99 15.64 22.29 7.39
CA VAL A 99 15.94 23.48 8.18
C VAL A 99 14.80 24.47 7.99
N ASN A 100 14.31 25.07 9.07
CA ASN A 100 13.27 26.06 8.98
C ASN A 100 13.73 27.30 8.17
N PRO A 101 12.80 28.09 7.59
CA PRO A 101 13.17 29.21 6.72
C PRO A 101 14.05 30.28 7.39
N THR A 102 14.03 30.37 8.72
CA THR A 102 14.86 31.30 9.49
C THR A 102 16.26 30.75 9.81
N GLY A 103 16.55 29.48 9.51
CA GLY A 103 17.86 28.87 9.74
C GLY A 103 18.16 28.54 11.20
N ASN A 104 17.16 28.56 12.07
CA ASN A 104 17.32 28.43 13.53
C ASN A 104 16.98 27.04 14.07
N THR A 105 16.28 26.22 13.27
CA THR A 105 15.82 24.90 13.69
C THR A 105 16.08 23.88 12.60
N LEU A 106 16.79 22.82 12.96
CA LEU A 106 16.93 21.60 12.18
C LEU A 106 15.88 20.60 12.68
N SER A 107 15.04 20.10 11.77
CA SER A 107 14.15 18.96 11.99
C SER A 107 14.76 17.73 11.31
N VAL A 108 14.95 16.67 12.09
CA VAL A 108 15.45 15.37 11.65
C VAL A 108 14.32 14.36 11.77
N THR A 109 13.95 13.72 10.67
CA THR A 109 12.91 12.69 10.65
C THR A 109 13.50 11.34 10.30
N VAL A 110 13.06 10.29 10.98
CA VAL A 110 13.47 8.89 10.73
C VAL A 110 12.23 8.06 10.46
N LEU A 111 12.17 7.39 9.31
CA LEU A 111 11.26 6.29 9.07
C LEU A 111 11.90 4.99 9.57
N SER A 112 11.27 4.34 10.54
CA SER A 112 11.71 3.06 11.09
C SER A 112 11.20 1.87 10.26
N SER A 113 11.93 0.76 10.34
CA SER A 113 11.54 -0.56 9.80
C SER A 113 10.19 -1.05 10.32
N ASN A 114 9.74 -0.50 11.45
CA ASN A 114 8.45 -0.83 12.05
C ASN A 114 7.30 0.03 11.50
N GLY A 115 7.57 0.90 10.52
CA GLY A 115 6.61 1.81 9.89
C GLY A 115 6.33 3.09 10.68
N ASN A 116 6.98 3.30 11.83
CA ASN A 116 6.85 4.51 12.62
C ASN A 116 7.77 5.60 12.09
N VAL A 117 7.31 6.85 12.14
CA VAL A 117 8.15 8.03 11.91
C VAL A 117 8.47 8.68 13.25
N TYR A 118 9.73 9.00 13.45
CA TYR A 118 10.24 9.75 14.60
C TYR A 118 10.80 11.08 14.13
N GLU A 119 10.66 12.13 14.93
CA GLU A 119 11.26 13.44 14.68
C GLU A 119 12.14 13.82 15.88
N ASP A 120 13.31 14.39 15.62
CA ASP A 120 14.07 15.16 16.59
C ASP A 120 14.28 16.58 16.03
N ARG A 121 14.31 17.58 16.91
CA ARG A 121 14.51 18.98 16.55
C ARG A 121 15.68 19.55 17.30
N CYS A 122 16.61 20.14 16.56
CA CYS A 122 17.80 20.77 17.10
C CYS A 122 17.80 22.28 16.82
N THR A 123 18.32 23.07 17.76
CA THR A 123 18.60 24.49 17.49
C THR A 123 19.95 24.65 16.78
N THR A 124 19.97 25.46 15.73
CA THR A 124 21.14 25.72 14.87
C THR A 124 21.65 27.17 14.95
N ASN A 125 20.95 28.05 15.67
CA ASN A 125 21.32 29.46 15.87
C ASN A 125 21.21 29.86 17.36
N PRO A 126 22.28 30.42 17.97
CA PRO A 126 23.62 30.59 17.38
C PRO A 126 24.26 29.24 17.09
N ALA A 127 24.91 29.13 15.93
CA ALA A 127 25.71 27.97 15.59
C ALA A 127 26.78 27.76 16.68
N PRO A 128 27.19 26.51 16.92
CA PRO A 128 26.85 25.25 16.21
C PRO A 128 25.52 24.61 16.65
N ILE A 129 25.18 23.45 16.07
CA ILE A 129 24.07 22.59 16.49
C ILE A 129 24.26 22.25 17.97
N HIS A 130 23.41 22.80 18.82
CA HIS A 130 23.42 22.57 20.25
C HIS A 130 21.96 22.39 20.67
N ALA A 131 21.67 21.39 21.52
CA ALA A 131 20.34 21.11 22.06
C ALA A 131 19.31 20.58 21.05
N CYS A 132 19.37 19.26 20.81
CA CYS A 132 18.26 18.52 20.24
C CYS A 132 17.24 18.14 21.33
N THR A 133 15.96 18.06 20.96
CA THR A 133 14.86 17.78 21.89
C THR A 133 14.71 16.29 22.24
N GLY A 134 15.39 15.42 21.50
CA GLY A 134 15.21 13.98 21.53
C GLY A 134 14.07 13.52 20.63
N TRP A 135 14.12 12.25 20.28
CA TRP A 135 13.15 11.61 19.39
C TRP A 135 11.74 11.59 19.96
N VAL A 136 10.78 12.12 19.20
CA VAL A 136 9.35 12.01 19.46
C VAL A 136 8.63 11.32 18.30
N PRO A 137 7.55 10.56 18.54
CA PRO A 137 6.72 10.04 17.45
C PRO A 137 6.15 11.18 16.61
N ASN A 138 6.35 11.11 15.30
CA ASN A 138 5.80 12.05 14.33
C ASN A 138 4.76 11.31 13.50
N THR A 139 3.52 11.22 14.00
CA THR A 139 2.43 10.67 13.20
C THR A 139 2.10 11.67 12.09
N PRO A 140 2.16 11.27 10.79
CA PRO A 140 1.57 12.07 9.74
C PRO A 140 0.11 12.32 10.12
N ASN A 141 -0.33 13.58 10.11
CA ASN A 141 -1.72 13.90 10.38
C ASN A 141 -2.60 13.20 9.33
N THR A 142 -3.21 12.07 9.67
CA THR A 142 -4.07 11.28 8.77
C THR A 142 -5.45 11.91 8.58
N THR A 143 -5.71 13.13 9.07
CA THR A 143 -6.92 13.88 8.70
C THR A 143 -6.75 14.54 7.34
N SER A 144 -6.50 13.75 6.29
CA SER A 144 -7.00 14.15 4.97
C SER A 144 -8.50 13.86 5.02
N PRO A 145 -9.40 14.85 4.91
CA PRO A 145 -10.82 14.54 4.76
C PRO A 145 -10.95 13.74 3.47
N SER A 146 -11.30 12.46 3.59
CA SER A 146 -11.75 11.67 2.45
C SER A 146 -12.94 12.40 1.86
N THR A 147 -12.74 13.09 0.74
CA THR A 147 -13.86 13.54 -0.11
C THR A 147 -14.62 12.28 -0.51
N PRO A 148 -15.89 12.11 -0.08
CA PRO A 148 -16.70 11.00 -0.57
C PRO A 148 -16.91 11.19 -2.08
N ALA A 149 -16.77 10.08 -2.81
CA ALA A 149 -17.06 9.97 -4.23
C ALA A 149 -18.55 10.23 -4.53
#